data_AF-A0A8J7GL57-F1
#
_entry.id   AF-A0A8J7GL57-F1
#
_cell.length_a   1.000
_cell.length_b   1.000
_cell.length_c   1.000
_cell.angle_alpha   90.00
_cell.angle_beta   90.00
_cell.angle_gamma   90.00
#
_symmetry.space_group_name_H-M   'P 1'
#
loop_
_entity.id
_entity.type
_entity.pdbx_description
1 polymer ?
#
loop_
_entity_poly.entity_id
_entity_poly.type
_entity_poly.pdbx_seq_one_letter_code
_entity_poly.pdbx_strand_id
1 'polypeptide(L)'
;MARTSIDVDDELFRRAMVELGTRTVADTVNEALRIIAGRNKTRRIFEAIATGEITYSEAVDRHPEDWDVPAPAISGKCRPSTYQD
;
A
#
# COMPACT_ATOMS: atom_id res chain seq x y z
N MET A 1 2.56 -10.74 11.40
CA MET A 1 2.49 -9.26 11.47
C MET A 1 3.71 -8.76 12.21
N ALA A 2 4.36 -7.72 11.70
CA ALA A 2 5.35 -6.96 12.44
C ALA A 2 4.63 -5.89 13.28
N ARG A 3 5.21 -5.51 14.43
CA ARG A 3 4.68 -4.43 15.28
C ARG A 3 5.46 -3.16 14.97
N THR A 4 4.75 -2.12 14.56
CA THR A 4 5.33 -0.81 14.23
C THR A 4 4.56 0.25 15.01
N SER A 5 5.29 1.16 15.66
CA SER A 5 4.71 2.36 16.31
C SER A 5 4.84 3.52 15.33
N ILE A 6 3.73 4.21 15.09
CA ILE A 6 3.64 5.38 14.20
C ILE A 6 2.76 6.43 14.89
N ASP A 7 3.11 7.70 14.70
CA ASP A 7 2.25 8.81 15.11
C ASP A 7 1.34 9.17 13.94
N VAL A 8 0.05 9.32 14.23
CA VAL A 8 -0.98 9.61 13.23
C VAL A 8 -1.94 10.64 13.83
N ASP A 9 -2.46 11.54 13.00
CA ASP A 9 -3.49 12.48 13.44
C ASP A 9 -4.79 11.73 13.76
N ASP A 10 -5.28 11.88 15.00
CA ASP A 10 -6.45 11.16 15.53
C ASP A 10 -7.76 11.52 14.82
N GLU A 11 -7.89 12.75 14.34
CA GLU A 11 -9.11 13.20 13.65
C GLU A 11 -9.15 12.61 12.24
N LEU A 12 -8.03 12.64 11.51
CA LEU A 12 -7.93 11.96 10.22
C LEU A 12 -8.13 10.45 10.37
N PHE A 13 -7.56 9.86 11.42
CA PHE A 13 -7.69 8.44 11.67
C PHE A 13 -9.15 8.05 11.93
N ARG A 14 -9.87 8.79 12.79
CA ARG A 14 -11.30 8.54 13.06
C ARG A 14 -12.16 8.66 11.81
N ARG A 15 -11.88 9.63 10.92
CA ARG A 15 -12.60 9.73 9.64
C ARG A 15 -12.36 8.52 8.76
N ALA A 16 -11.11 8.08 8.63
CA ALA A 16 -10.78 6.87 7.88
C ALA A 16 -11.47 5.62 8.47
N MET A 17 -11.57 5.50 9.80
CA MET A 17 -12.30 4.40 10.44
C MET A 17 -13.77 4.37 10.02
N VAL A 18 -14.43 5.53 10.01
CA VAL A 18 -15.83 5.68 9.60
C VAL A 18 -16.01 5.36 8.12
N GLU A 19 -15.17 5.93 7.25
CA GLU A 19 -15.23 5.69 5.80
C GLU A 19 -14.99 4.23 5.43
N LEU A 20 -14.05 3.57 6.10
CA LEU A 20 -13.72 2.17 5.87
C LEU A 20 -14.65 1.20 6.63
N GLY A 21 -15.52 1.69 7.51
CA GLY A 21 -16.41 0.86 8.33
C GLY A 21 -15.67 -0.05 9.33
N THR A 22 -14.45 0.33 9.71
CA THR A 22 -13.58 -0.49 10.56
C THR A 22 -13.72 -0.14 12.04
N ARG A 23 -13.41 -1.12 12.92
CA ARG A 23 -13.58 -0.98 14.37
C ARG A 23 -12.28 -0.99 15.15
N THR A 24 -11.19 -1.49 14.56
CA THR A 24 -9.89 -1.58 15.22
C THR A 24 -8.84 -0.82 14.42
N VAL A 25 -7.83 -0.32 15.12
CA VAL A 25 -6.74 0.44 14.50
C VAL A 25 -6.03 -0.40 13.43
N ALA A 26 -5.76 -1.66 13.76
CA ALA A 26 -5.07 -2.58 12.86
C ALA A 26 -5.90 -2.85 11.59
N ASP A 27 -7.22 -3.03 11.70
CA ASP A 27 -8.08 -3.27 10.54
C ASP A 27 -8.12 -2.06 9.62
N THR A 28 -8.24 -0.85 10.18
CA THR A 28 -8.23 0.40 9.42
C THR A 28 -6.93 0.57 8.65
N VAL A 29 -5.79 0.37 9.32
CA VAL A 29 -4.46 0.50 8.69
C VAL A 29 -4.26 -0.56 7.62
N ASN A 30 -4.60 -1.83 7.90
CA ASN A 30 -4.46 -2.90 6.94
C ASN A 30 -5.33 -2.68 5.70
N GLU A 31 -6.58 -2.24 5.86
CA GLU A 31 -7.44 -1.96 4.72
C GLU A 31 -7.01 -0.73 3.92
N ALA A 32 -6.61 0.35 4.59
CA ALA A 32 -6.07 1.52 3.92
C ALA A 32 -4.84 1.14 3.06
N LEU A 33 -3.94 0.31 3.60
CA LEU A 33 -2.76 -0.17 2.86
C LEU A 33 -3.14 -1.08 1.68
N ARG A 34 -4.13 -1.96 1.84
CA ARG A 34 -4.64 -2.80 0.73
C ARG A 34 -5.20 -1.96 -0.41
N ILE A 35 -6.02 -0.97 -0.09
CA ILE A 35 -6.64 -0.07 -1.08
C ILE A 35 -5.57 0.72 -1.84
N ILE A 36 -4.58 1.28 -1.14
CA ILE A 36 -3.52 2.07 -1.79
C ILE A 36 -2.59 1.18 -2.62
N ALA A 37 -2.21 0.00 -2.13
CA ALA A 37 -1.44 -0.96 -2.90
C ALA A 37 -2.19 -1.38 -4.18
N GLY A 38 -3.51 -1.63 -4.07
CA GLY A 38 -4.37 -1.91 -5.22
C GLY A 38 -4.44 -0.76 -6.22
N ARG A 39 -4.58 0.50 -5.77
CA ARG A 39 -4.61 1.69 -6.65
C ARG A 39 -3.31 1.87 -7.43
N ASN A 40 -2.16 1.64 -6.78
CA ASN A 40 -0.86 1.72 -7.45
C ASN A 40 -0.69 0.59 -8.48
N LYS A 41 -1.23 -0.60 -8.21
CA LYS A 41 -1.24 -1.70 -9.18
C LYS A 41 -2.02 -1.33 -10.44
N THR A 42 -3.22 -0.77 -10.28
CA THR A 42 -4.07 -0.32 -11.40
C THR A 42 -3.38 0.75 -12.24
N ARG A 43 -2.81 1.77 -11.61
CA ARG A 43 -2.11 2.85 -12.34
C ARG A 43 -0.92 2.33 -13.16
N ARG A 44 -0.13 1.40 -12.62
CA ARG A 44 1.03 0.83 -13.33
C ARG A 44 0.62 -0.07 -14.49
N ILE A 45 -0.48 -0.82 -14.35
CA ILE A 45 -1.07 -1.59 -15.46
C ILE A 45 -1.51 -0.65 -16.58
N PHE A 46 -2.20 0.45 -16.25
CA PHE A 46 -2.60 1.44 -17.24
C PHE A 46 -1.42 2.12 -17.93
N GLU A 47 -0.36 2.46 -17.19
CA GLU A 47 0.88 3.02 -17.75
C GLU A 47 1.55 2.02 -18.73
N ALA A 48 1.63 0.74 -18.38
CA ALA A 48 2.25 -0.28 -19.25
C ALA A 48 1.41 -0.63 -20.50
N ILE A 49 0.07 -0.53 -20.41
CA ILE A 49 -0.82 -0.60 -21.57
C ILE A 49 -0.60 0.62 -22.48
N ALA A 50 -0.45 1.82 -21.90
CA ALA A 50 -0.24 3.05 -22.65
C ALA A 50 1.11 3.10 -23.39
N THR A 51 2.15 2.44 -22.86
CA THR A 51 3.46 2.31 -23.51
C THR A 51 3.53 1.15 -24.51
N GLY A 52 2.50 0.28 -24.56
CA GLY A 52 2.44 -0.88 -25.45
C GLY A 52 3.33 -2.05 -25.02
N GLU A 53 3.84 -2.04 -23.78
CA GLU A 53 4.65 -3.13 -23.21
C GLU A 53 3.80 -4.37 -22.88
N ILE A 54 2.48 -4.22 -22.76
CA ILE A 54 1.54 -5.32 -22.52
C ILE A 54 0.20 -5.04 -23.19
N THR A 55 -0.43 -6.09 -23.73
CA THR A 55 -1.76 -6.02 -24.35
C THR A 55 -2.85 -6.11 -23.28
N TYR A 56 -4.01 -5.47 -23.50
CA TYR A 56 -5.13 -5.46 -22.54
C TYR A 56 -5.56 -6.88 -22.08
N SER A 57 -5.53 -7.87 -22.98
CA SER A 57 -5.82 -9.27 -22.66
C SER A 57 -4.81 -9.88 -21.70
N GLU A 58 -3.52 -9.55 -21.84
CA GLU A 58 -2.44 -10.07 -21.00
C GLU A 58 -2.44 -9.44 -19.60
N ALA A 59 -3.01 -8.24 -19.46
CA ALA A 59 -3.13 -7.55 -18.17
C ALA A 59 -4.29 -8.07 -17.31
N VAL A 60 -5.34 -8.61 -17.92
CA VAL A 60 -6.55 -9.09 -17.23
C VAL A 60 -6.41 -10.54 -16.75
N ASP A 61 -5.60 -11.36 -17.44
CA ASP A 61 -5.34 -12.76 -17.08
C ASP A 61 -4.20 -12.94 -16.05
N ARG A 62 -3.43 -11.89 -15.76
CA ARG A 62 -2.29 -11.95 -14.84
C ARG A 62 -2.73 -11.87 -13.38
N HIS A 63 -2.41 -12.89 -12.60
CA HIS A 63 -2.77 -12.95 -11.20
C HIS A 63 -1.98 -11.92 -10.37
N PRO A 64 -2.55 -11.37 -9.28
CA PRO A 64 -1.88 -10.40 -8.42
C PRO A 64 -0.52 -10.83 -7.88
N GLU A 65 -0.32 -12.13 -7.68
CA GLU A 65 0.92 -12.74 -7.22
C GLU A 65 2.04 -12.80 -8.27
N ASP A 66 1.76 -12.65 -9.57
CA ASP A 66 2.76 -12.80 -10.64
C ASP A 66 3.65 -11.56 -10.83
N TRP A 67 3.34 -10.47 -10.15
CA TRP A 67 4.12 -9.24 -10.19
C TRP A 67 5.08 -9.21 -9.00
N ASP A 68 6.13 -10.01 -9.09
CA ASP A 68 7.30 -9.96 -8.21
C ASP A 68 8.14 -8.71 -8.55
N VAL A 69 7.54 -7.52 -8.38
CA VAL A 69 8.29 -6.27 -8.44
C VAL A 69 9.03 -6.09 -7.14
N PRO A 70 10.34 -5.76 -7.20
CA PRO A 70 11.00 -5.23 -6.03
C PRO A 70 10.20 -4.02 -5.55
N ALA A 71 9.80 -4.05 -4.28
CA ALA A 71 9.24 -2.87 -3.61
C ALA A 71 10.12 -1.66 -3.99
N PRO A 72 9.54 -0.53 -4.42
CA PRO A 72 10.35 0.63 -4.77
C PRO A 72 11.25 0.90 -3.59
N ALA A 73 12.57 0.90 -3.81
CA ALA A 73 13.55 1.14 -2.77
C ALA A 73 13.14 2.44 -2.08
N ILE A 74 12.59 2.33 -0.87
CA ILE A 74 12.12 3.48 -0.10
C ILE A 74 13.42 4.21 0.26
N SER A 75 13.80 5.19 -0.55
CA SER A 75 14.94 6.07 -0.32
C SER A 75 14.59 7.01 0.84
N GLY A 76 14.49 6.43 2.03
CA GLY A 76 14.31 7.13 3.29
C GLY A 76 15.27 6.48 4.27
N LYS A 77 16.41 7.13 4.50
CA LYS A 77 17.36 6.73 5.55
C LYS A 77 16.68 6.93 6.90
N CYS A 78 15.88 5.98 7.37
CA CYS A 78 15.50 5.92 8.77
C CYS A 78 16.75 5.48 9.54
N ARG A 79 17.47 6.45 10.13
CA ARG A 79 18.49 6.15 11.13
C ARG A 79 17.82 5.38 12.28
N PRO A 80 18.40 4.28 12.78
CA PRO A 80 17.87 3.64 13.97
C PRO A 80 18.01 4.63 15.13
N SER A 81 16.87 5.09 15.66
CA SER A 81 16.81 5.77 16.95
C SER A 81 17.11 4.72 18.02
N THR A 82 18.31 4.76 18.58
CA THR A 82 18.66 3.97 19.77
C THR A 82 17.97 4.61 20.97
N TYR A 83 16.88 3.99 21.43
CA TYR A 83 16.32 4.23 22.75
C TYR A 83 17.06 3.29 23.72
N GLN A 84 17.85 3.85 24.64
CA GLN A 84 18.40 3.13 25.79
C GLN A 84 17.52 3.44 27.01
N ASP A 85 17.26 2.41 27.82
CA ASP A 85 16.51 2.41 29.08
C ASP A 85 16.96 3.47 30.10
#